data_AF-A0A7C4IJN7-F1
#
_entry.id   AF-A0A7C4IJN7-F1
#
_cell.length_a   1.000
_cell.length_b   1.000
_cell.length_c   1.000
_cell.angle_alpha   90.00
_cell.angle_beta   90.00
_cell.angle_gamma   90.00
#
_symmetry.space_group_name_H-M   'P 1'
#
loop_
_entity.id
_entity.type
_entity.pdbx_description
1 polymer ?
#
loop_
_entity_poly.entity_id
_entity_poly.type
_entity_poly.pdbx_seq_one_letter_code
_entity_poly.pdbx_strand_id
1 'polypeptide(L)'
;MRNSPDPSVHRQREQQMVEHVQRLLDDDRLRLDTTRGRRPAVAFTRTVTCDDRGVELKRLMLEMGLPDRELEASMPVGRSVEAVLSRRRWLVFQQTVGRMVLLCLSPTRQLLQGQSPPAATMRQVQQRLAEMLPARSHAPTTVVVMSTSGFEPEVRELVERTADRTVVLVEPNDQGGWTVHGPNQTLGLAELLDPEAEEDKRRRIRQAIERDLADLSTGGIGAERLAARTGLPVQLVERELQAYAKETAGLAARRLRGQLVLFREGSVVQATGAKDMPFMDRIRSLFERKGDNERKIAALSERRAELSQQRDRAYEELATLEGRDAELRQQFRTAGTSLAKRRITSQLLQLRKDMERRQQLIAVLNQQVNVVSTHLHNLELLQQGQSAQLPDAEELAKEAAAAEELLERLGADSELAQSVSSAAAGMSAEEQALYEELEREAATAGAPAASQEELRVAEAPAAQRAAPPPLPDVRKRPEAEPG
;
A
#
# COMPACT_ATOMS: atom_id res chain seq x y z
N MET A 1 -0.56 -10.50 1.34
CA MET A 1 -0.08 -11.91 1.27
C MET A 1 0.46 -12.45 2.60
N ARG A 2 1.19 -11.66 3.42
CA ARG A 2 1.71 -12.06 4.75
C ARG A 2 0.71 -12.72 5.72
N ASN A 3 -0.57 -12.38 5.60
CA ASN A 3 -1.67 -12.87 6.44
C ASN A 3 -2.39 -14.11 5.85
N SER A 4 -1.72 -14.88 4.99
CA SER A 4 -2.31 -16.10 4.40
C SER A 4 -2.47 -17.19 5.47
N PRO A 5 -3.63 -17.83 5.60
CA PRO A 5 -3.75 -19.04 6.42
C PRO A 5 -3.20 -20.29 5.71
N ASP A 6 -2.97 -20.24 4.39
CA ASP A 6 -2.41 -21.36 3.62
C ASP A 6 -0.90 -21.54 3.91
N PRO A 7 -0.49 -22.65 4.55
CA PRO A 7 0.91 -22.92 4.88
C PRO A 7 1.81 -23.04 3.65
N SER A 8 1.27 -23.47 2.50
CA SER A 8 1.99 -23.66 1.24
C SER A 8 2.69 -22.37 0.79
N VAL A 9 2.01 -21.24 0.96
CA VAL A 9 2.55 -19.90 0.66
C VAL A 9 3.75 -19.59 1.56
N HIS A 10 3.65 -19.89 2.87
CA HIS A 10 4.73 -19.64 3.82
C HIS A 10 5.96 -20.53 3.53
N ARG A 11 5.74 -21.81 3.20
CA ARG A 11 6.82 -22.73 2.79
C ARG A 11 7.48 -22.32 1.48
N GLN A 12 6.70 -21.87 0.49
CA GLN A 12 7.25 -21.36 -0.77
C GLN A 12 8.13 -20.13 -0.54
N ARG A 13 7.71 -19.21 0.32
CA ARG A 13 8.49 -18.01 0.70
C ARG A 13 9.77 -18.39 1.45
N GLU A 14 9.69 -19.34 2.39
CA GLU A 14 10.86 -19.92 3.07
C GLU A 14 11.86 -20.53 2.08
N GLN A 15 11.38 -21.38 1.18
CA GLN A 15 12.21 -22.02 0.17
C GLN A 15 12.87 -20.99 -0.77
N GLN A 16 12.11 -20.02 -1.29
CA GLN A 16 12.61 -18.95 -2.15
C GLN A 16 13.77 -18.17 -1.49
N MET A 17 13.63 -17.82 -0.20
CA MET A 17 14.68 -17.08 0.52
C MET A 17 15.93 -17.94 0.79
N VAL A 18 15.74 -19.21 1.16
CA VAL A 18 16.86 -20.15 1.39
C VAL A 18 17.66 -20.38 0.10
N GLU A 19 16.98 -20.65 -1.01
CA GLU A 19 17.60 -20.84 -2.33
C GLU A 19 18.24 -19.55 -2.86
N HIS A 20 17.69 -18.38 -2.55
CA HIS A 20 18.29 -17.10 -2.86
C HIS A 20 19.59 -16.87 -2.10
N VAL A 21 19.58 -17.02 -0.76
CA VAL A 21 20.80 -16.83 0.06
C VAL A 21 21.89 -17.84 -0.31
N GLN A 22 21.53 -19.09 -0.60
CA GLN A 22 22.50 -20.10 -1.05
C GLN A 22 23.19 -19.68 -2.36
N ARG A 23 22.43 -19.21 -3.36
CA ARG A 23 23.01 -18.65 -4.61
C ARG A 23 23.82 -17.38 -4.36
N LEU A 24 23.37 -16.53 -3.44
CA LEU A 24 24.04 -15.26 -3.14
C LEU A 24 25.41 -15.45 -2.48
N LEU A 25 25.65 -16.57 -1.78
CA LEU A 25 26.98 -16.93 -1.25
C LEU A 25 28.03 -17.16 -2.35
N ASP A 26 27.60 -17.40 -3.59
CA ASP A 26 28.44 -17.53 -4.79
C ASP A 26 28.64 -16.20 -5.55
N ASP A 27 27.93 -15.12 -5.17
CA ASP A 27 27.98 -13.81 -5.85
C ASP A 27 29.15 -12.93 -5.36
N ASP A 28 30.03 -12.52 -6.28
CA ASP A 28 31.14 -11.59 -6.02
C ASP A 28 30.72 -10.24 -5.40
N ARG A 29 29.46 -9.84 -5.59
CA ARG A 29 28.88 -8.61 -5.05
C ARG A 29 28.54 -8.75 -3.55
N LEU A 30 28.31 -9.97 -3.04
CA LEU A 30 27.99 -10.20 -1.64
C LEU A 30 29.18 -9.86 -0.74
N ARG A 31 29.17 -8.66 -0.15
CA ARG A 31 30.22 -8.18 0.75
C ARG A 31 29.78 -8.26 2.20
N LEU A 32 30.40 -9.19 2.93
CA LEU A 32 30.12 -9.47 4.34
C LEU A 32 31.14 -8.78 5.24
N ASP A 33 30.73 -8.46 6.47
CA ASP A 33 31.60 -7.93 7.50
C ASP A 33 32.53 -9.04 8.03
N THR A 34 33.84 -8.77 8.08
CA THR A 34 34.86 -9.71 8.54
C THR A 34 35.85 -9.03 9.47
N THR A 35 36.69 -9.81 10.16
CA THR A 35 37.82 -9.30 10.97
C THR A 35 38.83 -8.43 10.19
N ARG A 36 38.70 -8.30 8.86
CA ARG A 36 39.51 -7.39 8.00
C ARG A 36 38.65 -6.41 7.20
N GLY A 37 37.52 -5.99 7.79
CA GLY A 37 36.52 -5.12 7.18
C GLY A 37 35.63 -5.87 6.18
N ARG A 38 34.92 -5.12 5.32
CA ARG A 38 34.04 -5.71 4.31
C ARG A 38 34.81 -6.36 3.17
N ARG A 39 34.51 -7.63 2.90
CA ARG A 39 35.15 -8.43 1.86
C ARG A 39 34.09 -9.29 1.14
N PRO A 40 34.27 -9.57 -0.16
CA PRO A 40 33.34 -10.41 -0.90
C PRO A 40 33.40 -11.85 -0.35
N ALA A 41 32.25 -12.51 -0.23
CA ALA A 41 32.13 -13.84 0.39
C ALA A 41 33.02 -14.89 -0.30
N VAL A 42 33.10 -14.82 -1.63
CA VAL A 42 33.94 -15.66 -2.51
C VAL A 42 35.45 -15.60 -2.22
N ALA A 43 35.94 -14.59 -1.49
CA ALA A 43 37.37 -14.47 -1.17
C ALA A 43 37.83 -15.40 -0.01
N PHE A 44 36.94 -16.26 0.48
CA PHE A 44 37.17 -17.13 1.63
C PHE A 44 36.73 -18.56 1.36
N THR A 45 37.29 -19.51 2.12
CA THR A 45 36.78 -20.87 2.16
C THR A 45 35.51 -20.88 3.01
N ARG A 46 34.35 -21.04 2.38
CA ARG A 46 33.04 -21.13 3.04
C ARG A 46 32.70 -22.57 3.39
N THR A 47 32.25 -22.79 4.63
CA THR A 47 31.55 -24.01 5.04
C THR A 47 30.09 -23.63 5.24
N VAL A 48 29.18 -24.26 4.51
CA VAL A 48 27.74 -23.99 4.60
C VAL A 48 27.05 -25.17 5.27
N THR A 49 26.36 -24.90 6.38
CA THR A 49 25.44 -25.83 7.04
C THR A 49 24.01 -25.36 6.83
N CYS A 50 23.09 -26.32 6.74
CA CYS A 50 21.67 -26.07 6.56
C CYS A 50 20.92 -26.97 7.53
N ASP A 51 20.24 -26.35 8.48
CA ASP A 51 19.46 -27.02 9.52
C ASP A 51 17.97 -26.71 9.33
N ASP A 52 17.11 -27.62 9.76
CA ASP A 52 15.66 -27.41 9.79
C ASP A 52 15.06 -27.88 11.12
N ARG A 53 13.83 -27.42 11.41
CA ARG A 53 13.08 -27.78 12.62
C ARG A 53 11.97 -28.79 12.31
N GLY A 54 12.12 -29.64 11.30
CA GLY A 54 11.11 -30.63 10.91
C GLY A 54 10.74 -31.59 12.05
N VAL A 55 11.70 -31.91 12.94
CA VAL A 55 11.46 -32.70 14.16
C VAL A 55 10.57 -31.95 15.16
N GLU A 56 10.79 -30.64 15.32
CA GLU A 56 9.98 -29.80 16.22
C GLU A 56 8.59 -29.54 15.66
N LEU A 57 8.46 -29.37 14.34
CA LEU A 57 7.17 -29.31 13.66
C LEU A 57 6.36 -30.59 13.88
N LYS A 58 6.97 -31.77 13.69
CA LYS A 58 6.34 -33.07 13.98
C LYS A 58 5.89 -33.19 15.43
N ARG A 59 6.74 -32.75 16.36
CA ARG A 59 6.41 -32.73 17.78
C ARG A 59 5.21 -31.81 18.05
N LEU A 60 5.19 -30.61 17.48
CA LEU A 60 4.07 -29.66 17.62
C LEU A 60 2.77 -30.21 17.02
N MET A 61 2.83 -30.87 15.86
CA MET A 61 1.68 -31.53 15.23
C MET A 61 1.13 -32.67 16.09
N LEU A 62 1.99 -33.47 16.72
CA LEU A 62 1.60 -34.50 17.69
C LEU A 62 1.00 -33.89 18.97
N GLU A 63 1.61 -32.84 19.52
CA GLU A 63 1.12 -32.10 20.70
C GLU A 63 -0.25 -31.43 20.43
N MET A 64 -0.55 -31.07 19.18
CA MET A 64 -1.84 -30.52 18.75
C MET A 64 -2.85 -31.56 18.27
N GLY A 65 -2.48 -32.84 18.16
CA GLY A 65 -3.37 -33.91 17.68
C GLY A 65 -3.65 -33.86 16.17
N LEU A 66 -2.76 -33.26 15.36
CA LEU A 66 -2.89 -33.09 13.91
C LEU A 66 -1.78 -33.82 13.11
N PRO A 67 -1.63 -35.16 13.21
CA PRO A 67 -0.60 -35.91 12.48
C PRO A 67 -0.99 -36.18 11.01
N ASP A 68 -1.17 -35.12 10.23
CA ASP A 68 -1.45 -35.19 8.79
C ASP A 68 -0.16 -35.03 7.96
N ARG A 69 0.09 -35.95 7.02
CA ARG A 69 1.27 -35.95 6.15
C ARG A 69 1.19 -34.94 5.02
N GLU A 70 -0.01 -34.64 4.52
CA GLU A 70 -0.19 -33.63 3.47
C GLU A 70 -0.01 -32.22 4.04
N LEU A 71 -0.42 -32.03 5.30
CA LEU A 71 -0.13 -30.85 6.12
C LEU A 71 1.30 -30.82 6.69
N GLU A 72 2.04 -31.94 6.73
CA GLU A 72 3.49 -31.93 7.02
C GLU A 72 4.31 -31.55 5.76
N ALA A 73 3.87 -32.01 4.59
CA ALA A 73 4.03 -31.22 3.35
C ALA A 73 3.20 -29.91 3.47
N SER A 74 3.24 -29.01 2.50
CA SER A 74 2.72 -27.61 2.63
C SER A 74 3.35 -26.75 3.75
N MET A 75 3.68 -27.26 4.94
CA MET A 75 4.17 -26.47 6.08
C MET A 75 5.63 -25.98 5.98
N PRO A 76 5.90 -24.73 6.41
CA PRO A 76 7.26 -24.24 6.59
C PRO A 76 7.94 -24.92 7.79
N VAL A 77 9.24 -25.21 7.68
CA VAL A 77 10.01 -26.01 8.65
C VAL A 77 10.99 -25.19 9.49
N GLY A 78 11.05 -23.87 9.31
CA GLY A 78 11.90 -22.97 10.10
C GLY A 78 13.39 -23.15 9.78
N ARG A 79 13.74 -23.23 8.49
CA ARG A 79 15.12 -23.47 8.03
C ARG A 79 16.08 -22.39 8.51
N SER A 80 17.32 -22.80 8.75
CA SER A 80 18.45 -21.88 8.92
C SER A 80 19.62 -22.29 8.05
N VAL A 81 20.30 -21.30 7.48
CA VAL A 81 21.54 -21.49 6.69
C VAL A 81 22.65 -20.74 7.40
N GLU A 82 23.67 -21.46 7.86
CA GLU A 82 24.89 -20.83 8.37
C GLU A 82 26.02 -21.02 7.35
N ALA A 83 26.69 -19.91 7.00
CA ALA A 83 27.90 -19.90 6.21
C ALA A 83 29.06 -19.35 7.05
N VAL A 84 29.98 -20.25 7.43
CA VAL A 84 31.21 -19.91 8.15
C VAL A 84 32.29 -19.56 7.15
N LEU A 85 32.77 -18.31 7.16
CA LEU A 85 33.86 -17.85 6.30
C LEU A 85 35.19 -18.08 7.01
N SER A 86 36.07 -18.86 6.39
CA SER A 86 37.40 -19.17 6.92
C SER A 86 38.52 -18.77 5.97
N ARG A 87 39.69 -18.46 6.55
CA ARG A 87 40.93 -18.22 5.81
C ARG A 87 42.05 -19.10 6.37
N ARG A 88 42.77 -19.76 5.48
CA ARG A 88 43.98 -20.53 5.80
C ARG A 88 45.09 -19.58 6.28
N ARG A 89 45.49 -19.72 7.55
CA ARG A 89 46.59 -19.00 8.21
C ARG A 89 47.69 -20.03 8.46
N TRP A 90 48.73 -20.00 7.62
CA TRP A 90 49.71 -21.09 7.46
C TRP A 90 49.07 -22.37 6.89
N LEU A 91 49.89 -23.36 6.53
CA LEU A 91 49.45 -24.52 5.75
C LEU A 91 48.39 -25.40 6.44
N VAL A 92 48.19 -25.33 7.76
CA VAL A 92 47.28 -26.26 8.47
C VAL A 92 46.12 -25.55 9.20
N PHE A 93 46.28 -24.32 9.69
CA PHE A 93 45.25 -23.69 10.51
C PHE A 93 44.25 -22.88 9.68
N GLN A 94 42.96 -23.18 9.85
CA GLN A 94 41.88 -22.32 9.36
C GLN A 94 41.48 -21.36 10.47
N GLN A 95 41.42 -20.06 10.17
CA GLN A 95 40.89 -19.04 11.07
C GLN A 95 39.54 -18.56 10.53
N THR A 96 38.48 -18.64 11.34
CA THR A 96 37.18 -18.02 11.02
C THR A 96 37.35 -16.51 10.98
N VAL A 97 36.91 -15.89 9.89
CA VAL A 97 37.05 -14.43 9.65
C VAL A 97 35.72 -13.70 9.63
N GLY A 98 34.60 -14.40 9.41
CA GLY A 98 33.25 -13.87 9.45
C GLY A 98 32.23 -15.01 9.40
N ARG A 99 30.97 -14.72 9.70
CA ARG A 99 29.84 -15.66 9.61
C ARG A 99 28.65 -14.96 8.96
N MET A 100 27.85 -15.70 8.19
CA MET A 100 26.53 -15.27 7.75
C MET A 100 25.51 -16.30 8.20
N VAL A 101 24.39 -15.86 8.76
CA VAL A 101 23.33 -16.74 9.28
C VAL A 101 21.99 -16.25 8.75
N LEU A 102 21.30 -17.06 7.95
CA LEU A 102 19.88 -16.89 7.63
C LEU A 102 19.05 -17.64 8.68
N LEU A 103 18.06 -16.96 9.26
CA LEU A 103 17.09 -17.53 10.20
C LEU A 103 15.68 -17.32 9.66
N CYS A 104 14.98 -18.39 9.27
CA CYS A 104 13.57 -18.31 8.90
C CYS A 104 12.67 -18.46 10.15
N LEU A 105 11.80 -17.48 10.34
CA LEU A 105 10.77 -17.42 11.36
C LEU A 105 9.42 -17.73 10.71
N SER A 106 8.83 -18.83 11.14
CA SER A 106 7.61 -19.38 10.58
C SER A 106 6.57 -19.58 11.69
N PRO A 107 5.36 -19.02 11.56
CA PRO A 107 4.31 -19.05 12.59
C PRO A 107 3.57 -20.40 12.59
N THR A 108 4.33 -21.48 12.77
CA THR A 108 3.87 -22.86 12.53
C THR A 108 2.63 -23.22 13.35
N ARG A 109 2.56 -22.76 14.61
CA ARG A 109 1.41 -23.04 15.50
C ARG A 109 0.11 -22.43 14.98
N GLN A 110 0.15 -21.21 14.44
CA GLN A 110 -1.03 -20.53 13.91
C GLN A 110 -1.46 -21.10 12.56
N LEU A 111 -0.50 -21.47 11.70
CA LEU A 111 -0.77 -22.14 10.42
C LEU A 111 -1.42 -23.52 10.64
N LEU A 112 -0.95 -24.32 11.61
CA LEU A 112 -1.60 -25.58 12.01
C LEU A 112 -3.03 -25.39 12.56
N GLN A 113 -3.37 -24.19 13.04
CA GLN A 113 -4.73 -23.85 13.47
C GLN A 113 -5.61 -23.27 12.34
N GLY A 114 -5.08 -23.14 11.12
CA GLY A 114 -5.75 -22.47 10.00
C GLY A 114 -6.00 -20.97 10.23
N GLN A 115 -5.28 -20.36 11.18
CA GLN A 115 -5.45 -18.95 11.53
C GLN A 115 -4.52 -18.07 10.70
N SER A 116 -4.96 -16.84 10.39
CA SER A 116 -4.06 -15.81 9.87
C SER A 116 -2.92 -15.59 10.88
N PRO A 117 -1.67 -15.82 10.52
CA PRO A 117 -0.57 -15.69 11.46
C PRO A 117 -0.34 -14.22 11.85
N PRO A 118 -0.04 -13.92 13.13
CA PRO A 118 0.43 -12.60 13.52
C PRO A 118 1.84 -12.35 12.99
N ALA A 119 2.24 -11.08 12.97
CA ALA A 119 3.62 -10.70 12.71
C ALA A 119 4.55 -11.23 13.83
N ALA A 120 5.81 -11.48 13.48
CA ALA A 120 6.80 -11.96 14.43
C ALA A 120 7.17 -10.87 15.45
N THR A 121 7.18 -11.24 16.73
CA THR A 121 7.37 -10.30 17.84
C THR A 121 8.82 -10.16 18.25
N MET A 122 9.18 -9.05 18.90
CA MET A 122 10.56 -8.78 19.36
C MET A 122 11.11 -9.93 20.21
N ARG A 123 10.28 -10.48 21.10
CA ARG A 123 10.64 -11.63 21.95
C ARG A 123 10.97 -12.88 21.13
N GLN A 124 10.19 -13.17 20.08
CA GLN A 124 10.45 -14.33 19.21
C GLN A 124 11.76 -14.17 18.46
N VAL A 125 12.03 -12.97 17.91
CA VAL A 125 13.29 -12.68 17.22
C VAL A 125 14.47 -12.79 18.16
N GLN A 126 14.42 -12.15 19.34
CA GLN A 126 15.49 -12.20 20.33
C GLN A 126 15.76 -13.62 20.83
N GLN A 127 14.72 -14.42 21.11
CA GLN A 127 14.86 -15.81 21.50
C GLN A 127 15.59 -16.62 20.41
N ARG A 128 15.18 -16.49 19.15
CA ARG A 128 15.77 -17.22 18.02
C ARG A 128 17.19 -16.77 17.69
N LEU A 129 17.50 -15.49 17.89
CA LEU A 129 18.87 -14.97 17.83
C LEU A 129 19.75 -15.56 18.95
N ALA A 130 19.22 -15.70 20.18
CA ALA A 130 19.94 -16.28 21.31
C ALA A 130 20.15 -17.79 21.19
N GLU A 131 19.20 -18.52 20.59
CA GLU A 131 19.34 -19.96 20.31
C GLU A 131 20.45 -20.27 19.29
N MET A 132 20.63 -19.41 18.29
CA MET A 132 21.52 -19.66 17.14
C MET A 132 22.90 -18.98 17.23
N LEU A 133 23.01 -17.84 17.90
CA LEU A 133 24.28 -17.13 18.02
C LEU A 133 25.09 -17.65 19.21
N PRO A 134 26.26 -18.28 19.00
CA PRO A 134 27.10 -18.72 20.11
C PRO A 134 27.59 -17.50 20.89
N ALA A 135 27.43 -17.55 22.21
CA ALA A 135 27.57 -16.41 23.13
C ALA A 135 28.92 -15.65 23.07
N ARG A 136 29.96 -16.20 22.41
CA ARG A 136 31.29 -15.60 22.23
C ARG A 136 31.91 -15.94 20.86
N SER A 137 31.26 -15.53 19.77
CA SER A 137 31.93 -15.53 18.45
C SER A 137 32.92 -14.34 18.35
N HIS A 138 34.21 -14.63 18.15
CA HIS A 138 35.22 -13.59 17.82
C HIS A 138 35.17 -13.13 16.34
N ALA A 139 34.31 -13.72 15.53
CA ALA A 139 34.14 -13.38 14.12
C ALA A 139 32.85 -12.55 13.94
N PRO A 140 32.91 -11.39 13.26
CA PRO A 140 31.72 -10.61 12.93
C PRO A 140 30.68 -11.46 12.20
N THR A 141 29.41 -11.29 12.59
CA THR A 141 28.30 -12.13 12.14
C THR A 141 27.22 -11.28 11.47
N THR A 142 26.95 -11.54 10.20
CA THR A 142 25.81 -10.97 9.48
C THR A 142 24.61 -11.90 9.64
N VAL A 143 23.58 -11.45 10.34
CA VAL A 143 22.35 -12.22 10.56
C VAL A 143 21.24 -11.65 9.70
N VAL A 144 20.67 -12.51 8.86
CA VAL A 144 19.49 -12.24 8.05
C VAL A 144 18.32 -12.95 8.72
N VAL A 145 17.42 -12.21 9.36
CA VAL A 145 16.20 -12.78 9.95
C VAL A 145 15.07 -12.60 8.94
N MET A 146 14.53 -13.70 8.44
CA MET A 146 13.36 -13.67 7.56
C MET A 146 12.12 -14.09 8.34
N SER A 147 11.01 -13.36 8.20
CA SER A 147 9.71 -13.78 8.74
C SER A 147 8.71 -14.00 7.62
N THR A 148 8.03 -15.16 7.62
CA THR A 148 7.03 -15.46 6.57
C THR A 148 5.69 -14.76 6.80
N SER A 149 5.37 -14.29 8.01
CA SER A 149 4.21 -13.43 8.32
C SER A 149 4.57 -11.95 8.53
N GLY A 150 5.84 -11.59 8.35
CA GLY A 150 6.36 -10.25 8.60
C GLY A 150 6.66 -9.94 10.07
N PHE A 151 6.91 -8.67 10.36
CA PHE A 151 7.43 -8.20 11.65
C PHE A 151 6.56 -7.10 12.28
N GLU A 152 6.47 -7.09 13.60
CA GLU A 152 5.92 -5.95 14.34
C GLU A 152 6.83 -4.70 14.15
N PRO A 153 6.28 -3.47 14.22
CA PRO A 153 7.05 -2.24 14.02
C PRO A 153 8.30 -2.15 14.92
N GLU A 154 8.17 -2.52 16.19
CA GLU A 154 9.26 -2.52 17.18
C GLU A 154 10.45 -3.40 16.74
N VAL A 155 10.19 -4.52 16.05
CA VAL A 155 11.26 -5.42 15.60
C VAL A 155 12.13 -4.76 14.54
N ARG A 156 11.58 -3.84 13.74
CA ARG A 156 12.33 -3.08 12.74
C ARG A 156 13.35 -2.13 13.37
N GLU A 157 13.24 -1.82 14.66
CA GLU A 157 14.25 -1.06 15.41
C GLU A 157 15.47 -1.93 15.79
N LEU A 158 15.36 -3.26 15.74
CA LEU A 158 16.48 -4.21 15.93
C LEU A 158 17.48 -4.20 14.74
N VAL A 159 17.18 -3.45 13.69
CA VAL A 159 17.98 -3.30 12.46
C VAL A 159 19.24 -2.47 12.77
N GLU A 160 20.22 -3.14 13.37
CA GLU A 160 21.44 -2.53 13.90
C GLU A 160 22.69 -3.11 13.23
N ARG A 161 23.75 -2.28 13.13
CA ARG A 161 25.11 -2.71 12.81
C ARG A 161 26.07 -2.31 13.92
N THR A 162 26.41 -3.27 14.77
CA THR A 162 27.52 -3.17 15.73
C THR A 162 28.82 -3.67 15.09
N ALA A 163 29.95 -3.58 15.81
CA ALA A 163 31.24 -4.10 15.32
C ALA A 163 31.22 -5.62 15.08
N ASP A 164 30.48 -6.36 15.91
CA ASP A 164 30.45 -7.83 15.92
C ASP A 164 29.21 -8.42 15.22
N ARG A 165 28.15 -7.62 15.02
CA ARG A 165 26.87 -8.09 14.46
C ARG A 165 26.24 -7.07 13.53
N THR A 166 25.83 -7.53 12.34
CA THR A 166 24.90 -6.80 11.46
C THR A 166 23.60 -7.57 11.40
N VAL A 167 22.46 -6.94 11.69
CA VAL A 167 21.13 -7.53 11.55
C VAL A 167 20.42 -6.93 10.33
N VAL A 168 19.89 -7.80 9.47
CA VAL A 168 19.02 -7.44 8.34
C VAL A 168 17.72 -8.24 8.50
N LEU A 169 16.57 -7.60 8.32
CA LEU A 169 15.26 -8.23 8.38
C LEU A 169 14.67 -8.35 6.98
N VAL A 170 14.02 -9.48 6.68
CA VAL A 170 13.37 -9.74 5.38
C VAL A 170 11.93 -10.22 5.63
N GLU A 171 10.95 -9.54 5.02
CA GLU A 171 9.53 -9.93 5.13
C GLU A 171 8.80 -9.85 3.78
N PRO A 172 7.80 -10.70 3.53
CA PRO A 172 6.94 -10.55 2.37
C PRO A 172 6.02 -9.33 2.56
N ASN A 173 5.84 -8.53 1.52
CA ASN A 173 4.97 -7.36 1.56
C ASN A 173 3.52 -7.71 1.16
N ASP A 174 2.58 -6.80 1.43
CA ASP A 174 1.17 -7.03 1.09
C ASP A 174 0.94 -7.14 -0.42
N GLN A 175 1.77 -6.45 -1.20
CA GLN A 175 1.75 -6.38 -2.67
C GLN A 175 2.46 -7.58 -3.34
N GLY A 176 2.75 -8.65 -2.59
CA GLY A 176 3.25 -9.93 -3.10
C GLY A 176 4.76 -10.00 -3.39
N GLY A 177 5.50 -8.91 -3.21
CA GLY A 177 6.96 -8.89 -3.25
C GLY A 177 7.57 -9.07 -1.87
N TRP A 178 8.77 -8.54 -1.69
CA TRP A 178 9.50 -8.54 -0.43
C TRP A 178 9.84 -7.11 0.04
N THR A 179 10.13 -6.97 1.33
CA THR A 179 10.68 -5.77 1.95
C THR A 179 11.90 -6.20 2.77
N VAL A 180 13.04 -5.54 2.52
CA VAL A 180 14.29 -5.78 3.26
C VAL A 180 14.63 -4.55 4.08
N HIS A 181 14.70 -4.71 5.41
CA HIS A 181 15.10 -3.66 6.34
C HIS A 181 16.55 -3.91 6.77
N GLY A 182 17.43 -2.96 6.45
CA GLY A 182 18.85 -2.99 6.84
C GLY A 182 19.30 -1.59 7.28
N PRO A 183 20.30 -1.46 8.17
CA PRO A 183 20.82 -0.15 8.54
C PRO A 183 21.41 0.56 7.30
N ASN A 184 21.43 1.89 7.27
CA ASN A 184 21.81 2.68 6.09
C ASN A 184 23.19 2.30 5.50
N GLN A 185 24.12 1.81 6.32
CA GLN A 185 25.44 1.34 5.87
C GLN A 185 25.38 -0.02 5.14
N THR A 186 24.23 -0.68 5.08
CA THR A 186 24.00 -1.99 4.45
C THR A 186 23.02 -1.95 3.27
N LEU A 187 22.63 -0.78 2.76
CA LEU A 187 21.64 -0.68 1.67
C LEU A 187 21.95 -1.58 0.46
N GLY A 188 23.20 -1.61 -0.02
CA GLY A 188 23.61 -2.53 -1.11
C GLY A 188 23.65 -4.02 -0.73
N LEU A 189 23.69 -4.36 0.56
CA LEU A 189 23.49 -5.74 1.04
C LEU A 189 21.99 -6.06 1.14
N ALA A 190 21.16 -5.11 1.57
CA ALA A 190 19.72 -5.25 1.61
C ALA A 190 19.12 -5.45 0.21
N GLU A 191 19.60 -4.71 -0.80
CA GLU A 191 19.24 -4.89 -2.21
C GLU A 191 19.63 -6.28 -2.74
N LEU A 192 20.80 -6.79 -2.39
CA LEU A 192 21.24 -8.15 -2.75
C LEU A 192 20.47 -9.26 -2.02
N LEU A 193 19.94 -8.98 -0.82
CA LEU A 193 19.16 -9.93 -0.01
C LEU A 193 17.68 -10.00 -0.38
N ASP A 194 17.21 -9.13 -1.29
CA ASP A 194 15.87 -9.24 -1.87
C ASP A 194 15.80 -10.47 -2.81
N PRO A 195 14.99 -11.50 -2.50
CA PRO A 195 14.92 -12.72 -3.29
C PRO A 195 14.02 -12.59 -4.54
N GLU A 196 13.46 -11.41 -4.80
CA GLU A 196 12.71 -11.11 -6.02
C GLU A 196 13.63 -10.57 -7.13
N ALA A 197 13.80 -11.36 -8.19
CA ALA A 197 14.58 -10.97 -9.35
C ALA A 197 13.96 -9.75 -10.07
N GLU A 198 14.75 -8.98 -10.83
CA GLU A 198 14.20 -7.88 -11.63
C GLU A 198 13.08 -8.32 -12.57
N GLU A 199 13.17 -9.52 -13.15
CA GLU A 199 12.15 -10.09 -14.03
C GLU A 199 10.83 -10.37 -13.30
N ASP A 200 10.88 -10.83 -12.05
CA ASP A 200 9.68 -11.05 -11.23
C ASP A 200 9.03 -9.72 -10.84
N LYS A 201 9.85 -8.70 -10.51
CA LYS A 201 9.37 -7.33 -10.26
C LYS A 201 8.66 -6.76 -11.49
N ARG A 202 9.24 -6.93 -12.68
CA ARG A 202 8.62 -6.53 -13.96
C ARG A 202 7.33 -7.30 -14.23
N ARG A 203 7.31 -8.61 -14.03
CA ARG A 203 6.12 -9.46 -14.17
C ARG A 203 5.00 -9.00 -13.23
N ARG A 204 5.34 -8.61 -12.00
CA ARG A 204 4.40 -8.07 -11.01
C ARG A 204 3.85 -6.69 -11.42
N ILE A 205 4.66 -5.85 -12.06
CA ILE A 205 4.19 -4.59 -12.68
C ILE A 205 3.23 -4.90 -13.83
N ARG A 206 3.56 -5.83 -14.75
CA ARG A 206 2.68 -6.24 -15.86
C ARG A 206 1.33 -6.77 -15.37
N GLN A 207 1.32 -7.68 -14.39
CA GLN A 207 0.10 -8.18 -13.77
C GLN A 207 -0.75 -7.08 -13.11
N ALA A 208 -0.13 -6.03 -12.58
CA ALA A 208 -0.85 -4.89 -12.03
C ALA A 208 -1.43 -3.98 -13.13
N ILE A 209 -0.73 -3.80 -14.25
CA ILE A 209 -1.27 -3.12 -15.45
C ILE A 209 -2.45 -3.91 -16.04
N GLU A 210 -2.33 -5.23 -16.15
CA GLU A 210 -3.37 -6.13 -16.67
C GLU A 210 -4.67 -6.03 -15.86
N ARG A 211 -4.57 -5.99 -14.53
CA ARG A 211 -5.74 -5.79 -13.64
C ARG A 211 -6.40 -4.42 -13.83
N ASP A 212 -5.60 -3.40 -14.18
CA ASP A 212 -6.05 -2.03 -14.40
C ASP A 212 -6.38 -1.71 -15.87
N LEU A 213 -6.45 -2.71 -16.77
CA LEU A 213 -6.83 -2.51 -18.18
C LEU A 213 -8.21 -1.85 -18.35
N ALA A 214 -9.12 -2.04 -17.39
CA ALA A 214 -10.41 -1.36 -17.37
C ALA A 214 -10.25 0.17 -17.16
N ASP A 215 -9.36 0.60 -16.27
CA ASP A 215 -9.07 2.02 -15.99
C ASP A 215 -8.44 2.72 -17.21
N LEU A 216 -7.73 2.00 -18.09
CA LEU A 216 -7.20 2.54 -19.36
C LEU A 216 -8.29 2.93 -20.38
N SER A 217 -9.54 2.50 -20.18
CA SER A 217 -10.67 2.89 -21.02
C SER A 217 -11.33 4.19 -20.54
N THR A 218 -11.20 4.52 -19.25
CA THR A 218 -11.81 5.72 -18.64
C THR A 218 -10.79 6.83 -18.36
N GLY A 219 -9.50 6.50 -18.29
CA GLY A 219 -8.40 7.41 -18.03
C GLY A 219 -7.04 6.80 -18.39
N GLY A 220 -6.02 7.04 -17.55
CA GLY A 220 -4.67 6.50 -17.73
C GLY A 220 -4.06 5.99 -16.43
N ILE A 221 -3.18 4.99 -16.52
CA ILE A 221 -2.49 4.42 -15.35
C ILE A 221 -1.23 5.23 -15.06
N GLY A 222 -1.24 6.00 -13.96
CA GLY A 222 -0.09 6.77 -13.51
C GLY A 222 0.98 5.90 -12.83
N ALA A 223 2.25 6.14 -13.14
CA ALA A 223 3.38 5.40 -12.61
C ALA A 223 3.47 5.44 -11.08
N GLU A 224 3.10 6.56 -10.44
CA GLU A 224 3.05 6.68 -8.97
C GLU A 224 1.96 5.79 -8.33
N ARG A 225 0.74 5.80 -8.88
CA ARG A 225 -0.38 4.93 -8.41
C ARG A 225 0.00 3.46 -8.54
N LEU A 226 0.68 3.10 -9.63
CA LEU A 226 1.16 1.74 -9.87
C LEU A 226 2.37 1.37 -8.98
N ALA A 227 3.28 2.30 -8.70
CA ALA A 227 4.39 2.12 -7.78
C ALA A 227 3.93 1.94 -6.32
N ALA A 228 3.00 2.77 -5.84
CA ALA A 228 2.39 2.63 -4.52
C ALA A 228 1.66 1.27 -4.38
N ARG A 229 0.96 0.83 -5.43
CA ARG A 229 0.26 -0.45 -5.45
C ARG A 229 1.18 -1.67 -5.58
N THR A 230 2.35 -1.54 -6.23
CA THR A 230 3.31 -2.65 -6.34
C THR A 230 4.36 -2.64 -5.22
N GLY A 231 4.51 -1.54 -4.48
CA GLY A 231 5.61 -1.35 -3.53
C GLY A 231 6.99 -1.34 -4.22
N LEU A 232 7.05 -0.94 -5.50
CA LEU A 232 8.29 -0.94 -6.30
C LEU A 232 8.78 0.49 -6.58
N PRO A 233 10.09 0.70 -6.79
CA PRO A 233 10.63 2.02 -7.11
C PRO A 233 10.00 2.61 -8.38
N VAL A 234 9.54 3.86 -8.32
CA VAL A 234 8.88 4.57 -9.43
C VAL A 234 9.70 4.50 -10.72
N GLN A 235 11.04 4.56 -10.63
CA GLN A 235 11.96 4.47 -11.77
C GLN A 235 11.90 3.11 -12.50
N LEU A 236 11.67 2.01 -11.78
CA LEU A 236 11.49 0.68 -12.37
C LEU A 236 10.12 0.60 -13.06
N VAL A 237 9.09 1.12 -12.40
CA VAL A 237 7.72 1.18 -12.93
C VAL A 237 7.65 2.05 -14.19
N GLU A 238 8.31 3.21 -14.23
CA GLU A 238 8.38 4.04 -15.43
C GLU A 238 9.04 3.33 -16.62
N ARG A 239 10.16 2.63 -16.38
CA ARG A 239 10.87 1.86 -17.42
C ARG A 239 9.98 0.74 -17.96
N GLU A 240 9.28 0.03 -17.09
CA GLU A 240 8.43 -1.09 -17.48
C GLU A 240 7.14 -0.62 -18.16
N LEU A 241 6.54 0.50 -17.75
CA LEU A 241 5.42 1.13 -18.47
C LEU A 241 5.82 1.56 -19.88
N GLN A 242 7.04 2.08 -20.08
CA GLN A 242 7.57 2.40 -21.41
C GLN A 242 7.87 1.15 -22.25
N ALA A 243 8.30 0.05 -21.64
CA ALA A 243 8.49 -1.23 -22.33
C ALA A 243 7.14 -1.82 -22.75
N TYR A 244 6.19 -1.90 -21.82
CA TYR A 244 4.84 -2.42 -22.04
C TYR A 244 4.07 -1.65 -23.12
N ALA A 245 4.18 -0.32 -23.16
CA ALA A 245 3.62 0.52 -24.22
C ALA A 245 4.24 0.27 -25.60
N LYS A 246 5.52 -0.14 -25.67
CA LYS A 246 6.17 -0.50 -26.95
C LYS A 246 5.83 -1.91 -27.41
N GLU A 247 5.57 -2.82 -26.47
CA GLU A 247 5.20 -4.20 -26.74
C GLU A 247 3.71 -4.34 -27.13
N THR A 248 2.83 -3.52 -26.56
CA THR A 248 1.38 -3.59 -26.77
C THR A 248 0.90 -2.50 -27.72
N ALA A 249 0.58 -2.86 -28.96
CA ALA A 249 0.01 -1.94 -29.94
C ALA A 249 -1.29 -1.31 -29.42
N GLY A 250 -1.48 0.00 -29.64
CA GLY A 250 -2.62 0.73 -29.12
C GLY A 250 -2.45 1.25 -27.69
N LEU A 251 -1.24 1.19 -27.10
CA LEU A 251 -0.90 1.85 -25.82
C LEU A 251 0.27 2.83 -25.98
N ALA A 252 0.21 3.96 -25.28
CA ALA A 252 1.28 4.95 -25.26
C ALA A 252 1.57 5.45 -23.83
N ALA A 253 2.84 5.39 -23.42
CA ALA A 253 3.32 6.01 -22.19
C ALA A 253 3.78 7.45 -22.48
N ARG A 254 3.16 8.45 -21.83
CA ARG A 254 3.51 9.87 -21.97
C ARG A 254 3.70 10.52 -20.61
N ARG A 255 4.57 11.54 -20.53
CA ARG A 255 4.74 12.35 -19.31
C ARG A 255 3.74 13.51 -19.30
N LEU A 256 2.71 13.43 -18.46
CA LEU A 256 1.81 14.54 -18.17
C LEU A 256 2.22 15.19 -16.85
N ARG A 257 2.44 16.51 -16.84
CA ARG A 257 2.79 17.29 -15.64
C ARG A 257 3.97 16.73 -14.82
N GLY A 258 4.93 16.09 -15.51
CA GLY A 258 6.11 15.46 -14.91
C GLY A 258 5.95 13.97 -14.57
N GLN A 259 4.72 13.48 -14.43
CA GLN A 259 4.41 12.08 -14.11
C GLN A 259 4.25 11.26 -15.39
N LEU A 260 4.87 10.08 -15.46
CA LEU A 260 4.59 9.14 -16.56
C LEU A 260 3.22 8.48 -16.35
N VAL A 261 2.38 8.52 -17.38
CA VAL A 261 1.06 7.89 -17.40
C VAL A 261 0.92 7.07 -18.68
N LEU A 262 0.39 5.86 -18.55
CA LEU A 262 0.06 4.95 -19.65
C LEU A 262 -1.38 5.20 -20.11
N PHE A 263 -1.58 5.34 -21.41
CA PHE A 263 -2.87 5.59 -22.05
C PHE A 263 -3.08 4.64 -23.21
N ARG A 264 -4.33 4.57 -23.70
CA ARG A 264 -4.66 4.00 -25.01
C ARG A 264 -4.31 5.00 -26.12
N GLU A 265 -3.69 4.54 -27.19
CA GLU A 265 -3.48 5.36 -28.39
C GLU A 265 -4.84 5.79 -28.97
N GLY A 266 -4.95 7.06 -29.35
CA GLY A 266 -6.22 7.70 -29.71
C GLY A 266 -6.87 8.52 -28.59
N SER A 267 -6.65 8.23 -27.30
CA SER A 267 -7.27 9.00 -26.20
C SER A 267 -6.51 10.26 -25.77
N VAL A 268 -5.34 10.55 -26.36
CA VAL A 268 -4.50 11.71 -26.01
C VAL A 268 -4.01 12.45 -27.25
N VAL A 269 -4.61 13.62 -27.54
CA VAL A 269 -4.14 14.54 -28.59
C VAL A 269 -2.71 14.99 -28.28
N GLN A 270 -1.88 15.17 -29.30
CA GLN A 270 -0.60 15.86 -29.12
C GLN A 270 -0.84 17.35 -28.81
N ALA A 271 -0.80 17.73 -27.53
CA ALA A 271 -0.79 19.12 -27.08
C ALA A 271 0.57 19.82 -27.32
N THR A 272 1.15 19.65 -28.51
CA THR A 272 2.39 20.31 -28.94
C THR A 272 2.11 21.75 -29.35
N GLY A 273 2.02 22.66 -28.36
CA GLY A 273 2.05 24.12 -28.59
C GLY A 273 1.14 24.96 -27.70
N ALA A 274 0.11 24.39 -27.08
CA ALA A 274 -0.93 25.17 -26.37
C ALA A 274 -0.73 25.22 -24.84
N LYS A 275 0.52 25.32 -24.35
CA LYS A 275 0.81 25.17 -22.92
C LYS A 275 0.35 26.37 -22.06
N ASP A 276 0.41 27.57 -22.62
CA ASP A 276 0.22 28.84 -21.88
C ASP A 276 -1.17 29.49 -22.07
N MET A 277 -2.05 28.92 -22.91
CA MET A 277 -3.44 29.42 -22.99
C MET A 277 -4.27 28.94 -21.79
N PRO A 278 -5.08 29.80 -21.15
CA PRO A 278 -6.11 29.40 -20.20
C PRO A 278 -6.95 28.23 -20.73
N PHE A 279 -7.46 27.40 -19.80
CA PHE A 279 -8.26 26.23 -20.16
C PHE A 279 -9.51 26.62 -20.97
N MET A 280 -10.15 27.72 -20.60
CA MET A 280 -11.30 28.30 -21.29
C MET A 280 -10.99 28.71 -22.74
N ASP A 281 -9.83 29.33 -23.00
CA ASP A 281 -9.42 29.70 -24.38
C ASP A 281 -9.04 28.46 -25.21
N ARG A 282 -8.50 27.42 -24.57
CA ARG A 282 -8.29 26.10 -25.20
C ARG A 282 -9.62 25.44 -25.58
N ILE A 283 -10.63 25.43 -24.70
CA ILE A 283 -11.97 24.95 -25.04
C ILE A 283 -12.54 25.78 -26.19
N ARG A 284 -12.58 27.11 -26.07
CA ARG A 284 -13.16 28.00 -27.08
C ARG A 284 -12.54 27.76 -28.46
N SER A 285 -11.21 27.77 -28.55
CA SER A 285 -10.50 27.52 -29.82
C SER A 285 -10.67 26.10 -30.39
N LEU A 286 -10.88 25.08 -29.54
CA LEU A 286 -11.25 23.74 -29.98
C LEU A 286 -12.70 23.68 -30.48
N PHE A 287 -13.63 24.38 -29.83
CA PHE A 287 -15.05 24.33 -30.15
C PHE A 287 -15.43 25.15 -31.39
N GLU A 288 -14.80 26.30 -31.60
CA GLU A 288 -14.90 27.13 -32.81
C GLU A 288 -14.51 26.38 -34.10
N ARG A 289 -13.61 25.39 -34.01
CA ARG A 289 -13.19 24.56 -35.15
C ARG A 289 -14.22 23.46 -35.43
N LYS A 290 -15.07 23.72 -36.42
CA LYS A 290 -16.05 22.75 -36.95
C LYS A 290 -15.33 21.59 -37.66
N GLY A 291 -15.55 20.36 -37.17
CA GLY A 291 -15.05 19.11 -37.77
C GLY A 291 -14.05 18.31 -36.92
N ASP A 292 -13.47 18.89 -35.87
CA ASP A 292 -12.40 18.28 -35.06
C ASP A 292 -12.92 17.44 -33.87
N ASN A 293 -13.96 16.61 -34.08
CA ASN A 293 -14.64 15.89 -32.99
C ASN A 293 -13.69 14.97 -32.18
N GLU A 294 -12.78 14.27 -32.85
CA GLU A 294 -11.77 13.42 -32.19
C GLU A 294 -10.86 14.22 -31.25
N ARG A 295 -10.47 15.45 -31.65
CA ARG A 295 -9.67 16.34 -30.80
C ARG A 295 -10.45 16.83 -29.59
N LYS A 296 -11.75 17.10 -29.76
CA LYS A 296 -12.65 17.48 -28.65
C LYS A 296 -12.82 16.34 -27.64
N ILE A 297 -13.07 15.11 -28.13
CA ILE A 297 -13.18 13.91 -27.29
C ILE A 297 -11.89 13.71 -26.50
N ALA A 298 -10.73 13.66 -27.16
CA ALA A 298 -9.47 13.37 -26.49
C ALA A 298 -9.00 14.52 -25.53
N ALA A 299 -9.35 15.77 -25.80
CA ALA A 299 -9.11 16.88 -24.87
C ALA A 299 -10.03 16.82 -23.62
N LEU A 300 -11.30 16.46 -23.80
CA LEU A 300 -12.24 16.27 -22.69
C LEU A 300 -11.92 15.02 -21.87
N SER A 301 -11.42 13.94 -22.47
CA SER A 301 -10.97 12.76 -21.72
C SER A 301 -9.69 13.05 -20.92
N GLU A 302 -8.75 13.84 -21.46
CA GLU A 302 -7.61 14.35 -20.68
C GLU A 302 -8.08 15.18 -19.48
N ARG A 303 -9.04 16.11 -19.68
CA ARG A 303 -9.60 16.90 -18.58
C ARG A 303 -10.34 16.05 -17.55
N ARG A 304 -11.11 15.05 -17.98
CA ARG A 304 -11.82 14.12 -17.08
C ARG A 304 -10.84 13.33 -16.22
N ALA A 305 -9.77 12.81 -16.82
CA ALA A 305 -8.72 12.11 -16.10
C ALA A 305 -8.00 13.03 -15.09
N GLU A 306 -7.72 14.29 -15.47
CA GLU A 306 -7.17 15.31 -14.56
C GLU A 306 -8.09 15.59 -13.36
N LEU A 307 -9.38 15.84 -13.61
CA LEU A 307 -10.36 16.13 -12.56
C LEU A 307 -10.57 14.93 -11.64
N SER A 308 -10.59 13.71 -12.18
CA SER A 308 -10.61 12.50 -11.35
C SER A 308 -9.36 12.41 -10.48
N GLN A 309 -8.16 12.65 -11.03
CA GLN A 309 -6.92 12.64 -10.25
C GLN A 309 -6.91 13.71 -9.13
N GLN A 310 -7.46 14.91 -9.40
CA GLN A 310 -7.61 15.95 -8.38
C GLN A 310 -8.59 15.55 -7.28
N ARG A 311 -9.72 14.95 -7.65
CA ARG A 311 -10.73 14.44 -6.71
C ARG A 311 -10.17 13.32 -5.84
N ASP A 312 -9.45 12.37 -6.45
CA ASP A 312 -8.89 11.22 -5.73
C ASP A 312 -7.81 11.68 -4.73
N ARG A 313 -6.97 12.67 -5.10
CA ARG A 313 -6.07 13.37 -4.16
C ARG A 313 -6.82 14.09 -3.04
N ALA A 314 -7.93 14.77 -3.35
CA ALA A 314 -8.73 15.46 -2.34
C ALA A 314 -9.36 14.48 -1.33
N TYR A 315 -9.74 13.27 -1.75
CA TYR A 315 -10.16 12.19 -0.86
C TYR A 315 -9.01 11.67 0.02
N GLU A 316 -7.80 11.48 -0.54
CA GLU A 316 -6.61 11.11 0.23
C GLU A 316 -6.30 12.17 1.30
N GLU A 317 -6.32 13.46 0.93
CA GLU A 317 -6.12 14.58 1.85
C GLU A 317 -7.21 14.61 2.95
N LEU A 318 -8.49 14.41 2.60
CA LEU A 318 -9.60 14.33 3.56
C LEU A 318 -9.37 13.21 4.57
N ALA A 319 -8.99 12.01 4.13
CA ALA A 319 -8.69 10.88 5.02
C ALA A 319 -7.52 11.18 5.98
N THR A 320 -6.52 11.97 5.56
CA THR A 320 -5.44 12.41 6.48
C THR A 320 -5.92 13.44 7.52
N LEU A 321 -6.91 14.27 7.18
CA LEU A 321 -7.53 15.21 8.13
C LEU A 321 -8.41 14.47 9.14
N GLU A 322 -9.19 13.48 8.70
CA GLU A 322 -10.00 12.60 9.56
C GLU A 322 -9.14 11.82 10.56
N GLY A 323 -7.98 11.29 10.11
CA GLY A 323 -7.00 10.67 11.01
C GLY A 323 -6.49 11.62 12.09
N ARG A 324 -6.20 12.87 11.73
CA ARG A 324 -5.76 13.91 12.68
C ARG A 324 -6.87 14.36 13.64
N ASP A 325 -8.13 14.40 13.20
CA ASP A 325 -9.29 14.66 14.09
C ASP A 325 -9.38 13.56 15.16
N ALA A 326 -9.26 12.29 14.76
CA ALA A 326 -9.23 11.16 15.69
C ALA A 326 -8.06 11.21 16.68
N GLU A 327 -6.85 11.53 16.22
CA GLU A 327 -5.67 11.73 17.08
C GLU A 327 -5.86 12.87 18.08
N LEU A 328 -6.34 14.04 17.63
CA LEU A 328 -6.57 15.18 18.51
C LEU A 328 -7.71 14.92 19.52
N ARG A 329 -8.78 14.20 19.14
CA ARG A 329 -9.80 13.73 20.09
C ARG A 329 -9.21 12.80 21.15
N GLN A 330 -8.31 11.89 20.77
CA GLN A 330 -7.61 11.04 21.74
C GLN A 330 -6.71 11.87 22.67
N GLN A 331 -5.96 12.83 22.13
CA GLN A 331 -5.15 13.76 22.92
C GLN A 331 -6.02 14.56 23.91
N PHE A 332 -7.18 15.07 23.48
CA PHE A 332 -8.13 15.78 24.34
C PHE A 332 -8.59 14.94 25.53
N ARG A 333 -8.89 13.64 25.31
CA ARG A 333 -9.26 12.71 26.39
C ARG A 333 -8.12 12.48 27.39
N THR A 334 -6.88 12.44 26.92
CA THR A 334 -5.70 12.27 27.79
C THR A 334 -5.21 13.57 28.44
N ALA A 335 -5.66 14.74 27.97
CA ALA A 335 -5.16 16.03 28.42
C ALA A 335 -5.68 16.39 29.83
N GLY A 336 -4.80 16.28 30.83
CA GLY A 336 -5.12 16.57 32.22
C GLY A 336 -5.30 18.06 32.57
N THR A 337 -4.97 19.00 31.68
CA THR A 337 -5.10 20.45 31.93
C THR A 337 -6.11 21.11 31.01
N SER A 338 -6.93 22.01 31.56
CA SER A 338 -7.94 22.75 30.80
C SER A 338 -7.34 23.61 29.70
N LEU A 339 -6.16 24.20 29.91
CA LEU A 339 -5.46 24.98 28.89
C LEU A 339 -5.02 24.11 27.70
N ALA A 340 -4.53 22.89 27.93
CA ALA A 340 -4.20 21.96 26.84
C ALA A 340 -5.46 21.54 26.08
N LYS A 341 -6.54 21.20 26.79
CA LYS A 341 -7.85 20.91 26.18
C LYS A 341 -8.35 22.05 25.28
N ARG A 342 -8.35 23.30 25.76
CA ARG A 342 -8.75 24.48 24.95
C ARG A 342 -7.93 24.65 23.68
N ARG A 343 -6.60 24.45 23.75
CA ARG A 343 -5.73 24.47 22.58
C ARG A 343 -6.09 23.38 21.57
N ILE A 344 -6.34 22.16 22.06
CA ILE A 344 -6.73 21.02 21.21
C ILE A 344 -8.12 21.26 20.57
N THR A 345 -9.07 21.84 21.31
CA THR A 345 -10.38 22.25 20.76
C THR A 345 -10.26 23.25 19.63
N SER A 346 -9.40 24.27 19.77
CA SER A 346 -9.16 25.26 18.71
C SER A 346 -8.56 24.60 17.45
N GLN A 347 -7.61 23.69 17.62
CA GLN A 347 -7.04 22.88 16.53
C GLN A 347 -8.09 21.96 15.87
N LEU A 348 -8.97 21.32 16.65
CA LEU A 348 -10.06 20.50 16.14
C LEU A 348 -11.09 21.33 15.35
N LEU A 349 -11.44 22.53 15.80
CA LEU A 349 -12.34 23.41 15.05
C LEU A 349 -11.71 23.83 13.71
N GLN A 350 -10.42 24.13 13.69
CA GLN A 350 -9.69 24.42 12.45
C GLN A 350 -9.70 23.21 11.50
N LEU A 351 -9.43 21.99 12.00
CA LEU A 351 -9.51 20.77 11.19
C LEU A 351 -10.93 20.49 10.67
N ARG A 352 -11.99 20.70 11.46
CA ARG A 352 -13.38 20.56 10.98
C ARG A 352 -13.66 21.50 9.81
N LYS A 353 -13.24 22.77 9.89
CA LYS A 353 -13.35 23.75 8.78
C LYS A 353 -12.47 23.40 7.57
N ASP A 354 -11.32 22.76 7.78
CA ASP A 354 -10.51 22.22 6.68
C ASP A 354 -11.21 21.04 5.99
N MET A 355 -11.80 20.11 6.75
CA MET A 355 -12.55 18.97 6.21
C MET A 355 -13.79 19.43 5.42
N GLU A 356 -14.58 20.36 5.94
CA GLU A 356 -15.73 20.95 5.24
C GLU A 356 -15.32 21.59 3.91
N ARG A 357 -14.24 22.37 3.87
CA ARG A 357 -13.69 22.94 2.63
C ARG A 357 -13.27 21.87 1.63
N ARG A 358 -12.65 20.77 2.09
CA ARG A 358 -12.28 19.64 1.22
C ARG A 358 -13.49 18.88 0.69
N GLN A 359 -14.53 18.70 1.50
CA GLN A 359 -15.80 18.11 1.06
C GLN A 359 -16.50 18.98 0.00
N GLN A 360 -16.51 20.31 0.17
CA GLN A 360 -17.02 21.25 -0.84
C GLN A 360 -16.23 21.17 -2.16
N LEU A 361 -14.90 21.14 -2.11
CA LEU A 361 -14.04 20.94 -3.28
C LEU A 361 -14.34 19.61 -4.00
N ILE A 362 -14.50 18.52 -3.25
CA ILE A 362 -14.87 17.20 -3.79
C ILE A 362 -16.24 17.25 -4.49
N ALA A 363 -17.22 17.98 -3.92
CA ALA A 363 -18.53 18.16 -4.55
C ALA A 363 -18.43 18.91 -5.90
N VAL A 364 -17.67 20.00 -5.95
CA VAL A 364 -17.43 20.75 -7.20
C VAL A 364 -16.69 19.89 -8.24
N LEU A 365 -15.66 19.16 -7.85
CA LEU A 365 -14.93 18.26 -8.74
C LEU A 365 -15.82 17.14 -9.29
N ASN A 366 -16.70 16.56 -8.46
CA ASN A 366 -17.68 15.58 -8.93
C ASN A 366 -18.69 16.18 -9.93
N GLN A 367 -19.16 17.41 -9.69
CA GLN A 367 -20.02 18.12 -10.64
C GLN A 367 -19.30 18.35 -11.98
N GLN A 368 -18.06 18.84 -11.96
CA GLN A 368 -17.27 19.05 -13.19
C GLN A 368 -16.99 17.73 -13.93
N VAL A 369 -16.71 16.63 -13.22
CA VAL A 369 -16.55 15.30 -13.83
C VAL A 369 -17.84 14.84 -14.50
N ASN A 370 -19.02 15.06 -13.90
CA ASN A 370 -20.30 14.68 -14.48
C ASN A 370 -20.64 15.50 -15.75
N VAL A 371 -20.39 16.81 -15.71
CA VAL A 371 -20.55 17.72 -16.86
C VAL A 371 -19.65 17.28 -18.03
N VAL A 372 -18.34 17.11 -17.79
CA VAL A 372 -17.39 16.64 -18.81
C VAL A 372 -17.75 15.24 -19.33
N SER A 373 -18.22 14.33 -18.46
CA SER A 373 -18.66 12.98 -18.88
C SER A 373 -19.90 13.03 -19.78
N THR A 374 -20.83 13.95 -19.52
CA THR A 374 -22.02 14.17 -20.36
C THR A 374 -21.62 14.70 -21.74
N HIS A 375 -20.67 15.63 -21.81
CA HIS A 375 -20.20 16.16 -23.10
C HIS A 375 -19.40 15.13 -23.91
N LEU A 376 -18.57 14.31 -23.25
CA LEU A 376 -17.90 13.18 -23.88
C LEU A 376 -18.91 12.23 -24.53
N HIS A 377 -19.93 11.82 -23.77
CA HIS A 377 -20.97 10.93 -24.27
C HIS A 377 -21.72 11.53 -25.47
N ASN A 378 -22.10 12.81 -25.41
CA ASN A 378 -22.77 13.48 -26.53
C ASN A 378 -21.89 13.56 -27.80
N LEU A 379 -20.57 13.76 -27.65
CA LEU A 379 -19.62 13.75 -28.77
C LEU A 379 -19.41 12.34 -29.35
N GLU A 380 -19.39 11.31 -28.51
CA GLU A 380 -19.34 9.90 -28.93
C GLU A 380 -20.60 9.51 -29.73
N LEU A 381 -21.80 9.93 -29.29
CA LEU A 381 -23.06 9.70 -30.01
C LEU A 381 -23.05 10.36 -31.41
N LEU A 382 -22.48 11.55 -31.54
CA LEU A 382 -22.30 12.24 -32.82
C LEU A 382 -21.27 11.55 -33.72
N GLN A 383 -20.19 11.02 -33.14
CA GLN A 383 -19.21 10.21 -33.88
C GLN A 383 -19.84 8.93 -34.42
N GLN A 384 -20.84 8.38 -33.72
CA GLN A 384 -21.69 7.26 -34.17
C GLN A 384 -22.78 7.67 -35.17
N GLY A 385 -22.83 8.95 -35.58
CA GLY A 385 -23.80 9.46 -36.55
C GLY A 385 -25.22 9.67 -36.01
N GLN A 386 -25.42 9.56 -34.69
CA GLN A 386 -26.71 9.89 -34.08
C GLN A 386 -26.85 11.41 -33.96
N SER A 387 -28.00 11.95 -34.38
CA SER A 387 -28.30 13.38 -34.31
C SER A 387 -28.66 13.80 -32.88
N ALA A 388 -27.69 13.76 -31.97
CA ALA A 388 -27.79 14.39 -30.66
C ALA A 388 -27.71 15.91 -30.83
N GLN A 389 -28.60 16.65 -30.15
CA GLN A 389 -28.54 18.10 -30.12
C GLN A 389 -27.36 18.50 -29.23
N LEU A 390 -26.32 19.07 -29.83
CA LEU A 390 -25.17 19.58 -29.08
C LEU A 390 -25.62 20.72 -28.15
N PRO A 391 -25.15 20.76 -26.89
CA PRO A 391 -25.11 22.01 -26.13
C PRO A 391 -24.35 23.06 -26.94
N ASP A 392 -24.83 24.30 -26.94
CA ASP A 392 -24.14 25.36 -27.69
C ASP A 392 -22.77 25.65 -27.04
N ALA A 393 -21.79 26.08 -27.83
CA ALA A 393 -20.47 26.42 -27.32
C ALA A 393 -20.52 27.56 -26.29
N GLU A 394 -21.56 28.41 -26.37
CA GLU A 394 -21.86 29.45 -25.39
C GLU A 394 -22.39 28.87 -24.06
N GLU A 395 -23.22 27.82 -24.09
CA GLU A 395 -23.69 27.13 -22.88
C GLU A 395 -22.54 26.44 -22.15
N LEU A 396 -21.67 25.75 -22.90
CA LEU A 396 -20.46 25.11 -22.36
C LEU A 396 -19.52 26.13 -21.69
N ALA A 397 -19.30 27.27 -22.34
CA ALA A 397 -18.48 28.34 -21.79
C ALA A 397 -19.10 28.96 -20.53
N LYS A 398 -20.43 29.05 -20.48
CA LYS A 398 -21.18 29.59 -19.32
C LYS A 398 -21.15 28.64 -18.12
N GLU A 399 -21.34 27.34 -18.33
CA GLU A 399 -21.24 26.33 -17.26
C GLU A 399 -19.82 26.26 -16.68
N ALA A 400 -18.81 26.27 -17.54
CA ALA A 400 -17.42 26.26 -17.10
C ALA A 400 -17.03 27.55 -16.36
N ALA A 401 -17.46 28.72 -16.84
CA ALA A 401 -17.22 30.00 -16.15
C ALA A 401 -17.91 30.05 -14.77
N ALA A 402 -19.16 29.57 -14.66
CA ALA A 402 -19.86 29.50 -13.37
C ALA A 402 -19.17 28.55 -12.38
N ALA A 403 -18.56 27.46 -12.88
CA ALA A 403 -17.79 26.54 -12.04
C ALA A 403 -16.42 27.12 -11.62
N GLU A 404 -15.78 27.95 -12.47
CA GLU A 404 -14.58 28.70 -12.11
C GLU A 404 -14.88 29.80 -11.07
N GLU A 405 -15.98 30.56 -11.24
CA GLU A 405 -16.44 31.57 -10.27
C GLU A 405 -16.73 30.96 -8.88
N LEU A 406 -17.35 29.77 -8.83
CA LEU A 406 -17.56 29.04 -7.57
C LEU A 406 -16.24 28.61 -6.92
N LEU A 407 -15.24 28.18 -7.69
CA LEU A 407 -13.92 27.82 -7.16
C LEU A 407 -13.15 29.05 -6.66
N GLU A 408 -13.21 30.17 -7.39
CA GLU A 408 -12.59 31.43 -6.98
C GLU A 408 -13.22 31.97 -5.70
N ARG A 409 -14.56 31.89 -5.58
CA ARG A 409 -15.28 32.25 -4.36
C ARG A 409 -14.90 31.38 -3.17
N LEU A 410 -14.82 30.06 -3.34
CA LEU A 410 -14.35 29.14 -2.28
C LEU A 410 -12.89 29.43 -1.88
N GLY A 411 -12.05 29.88 -2.82
CA GLY A 411 -10.69 30.36 -2.56
C GLY A 411 -10.68 31.63 -1.71
N ALA A 412 -11.44 32.66 -2.11
CA ALA A 412 -11.55 33.92 -1.40
C ALA A 412 -12.12 33.76 0.03
N ASP A 413 -13.18 32.96 0.18
CA ASP A 413 -13.77 32.63 1.49
C ASP A 413 -12.75 31.90 2.38
N SER A 414 -11.87 31.07 1.78
CA SER A 414 -10.79 30.37 2.48
C SER A 414 -9.66 31.30 2.96
N GLU A 415 -9.24 32.27 2.16
CA GLU A 415 -8.23 33.27 2.56
C GLU A 415 -8.76 34.21 3.66
N LEU A 416 -10.01 34.68 3.51
CA LEU A 416 -10.68 35.48 4.54
C LEU A 416 -10.78 34.72 5.87
N ALA A 417 -11.17 33.44 5.84
CA ALA A 417 -11.27 32.60 7.04
C ALA A 417 -9.92 32.43 7.76
N GLN A 418 -8.79 32.36 7.03
CA GLN A 418 -7.45 32.29 7.65
C GLN A 418 -7.03 33.61 8.31
N SER A 419 -7.51 34.76 7.83
CA SER A 419 -7.14 36.07 8.40
C SER A 419 -7.77 36.35 9.78
N VAL A 420 -8.97 35.81 10.03
CA VAL A 420 -9.80 36.17 11.20
C VAL A 420 -9.39 35.45 12.49
N SER A 421 -8.69 34.32 12.43
CA SER A 421 -8.38 33.48 13.61
C SER A 421 -7.32 34.04 14.58
N SER A 422 -6.89 35.30 14.43
CA SER A 422 -5.63 35.79 15.03
C SER A 422 -5.77 36.67 16.29
N ALA A 423 -6.97 37.13 16.66
CA ALA A 423 -7.11 38.36 17.47
C ALA A 423 -8.02 38.31 18.73
N ALA A 424 -8.68 37.20 19.05
CA ALA A 424 -9.60 37.12 20.20
C ALA A 424 -8.95 36.45 21.43
N ALA A 425 -8.92 37.15 22.57
CA ALA A 425 -8.36 36.64 23.84
C ALA A 425 -9.35 35.75 24.64
N GLY A 426 -10.22 35.00 23.94
CA GLY A 426 -11.23 34.13 24.52
C GLY A 426 -11.74 33.13 23.49
N MET A 427 -12.28 32.01 23.95
CA MET A 427 -12.88 31.01 23.05
C MET A 427 -14.11 31.60 22.37
N SER A 428 -14.20 31.38 21.07
CA SER A 428 -15.42 31.63 20.29
C SER A 428 -16.59 30.75 20.76
N ALA A 429 -17.81 31.13 20.42
CA ALA A 429 -19.00 30.32 20.76
C ALA A 429 -18.94 28.91 20.14
N GLU A 430 -18.35 28.77 18.96
CA GLU A 430 -18.12 27.47 18.29
C GLU A 430 -17.10 26.63 19.06
N GLU A 431 -15.97 27.20 19.49
CA GLU A 431 -14.98 26.50 20.32
C GLU A 431 -15.55 26.11 21.67
N GLN A 432 -16.36 26.96 22.31
CA GLN A 432 -17.00 26.63 23.58
C GLN A 432 -17.99 25.47 23.43
N ALA A 433 -18.83 25.46 22.38
CA ALA A 433 -19.75 24.35 22.10
C ALA A 433 -18.99 23.04 21.80
N LEU A 434 -17.90 23.11 21.02
CA LEU A 434 -17.04 21.96 20.74
C LEU A 434 -16.30 21.46 21.98
N TYR A 435 -15.84 22.36 22.86
CA TYR A 435 -15.23 22.00 24.14
C TYR A 435 -16.21 21.19 25.00
N GLU A 436 -17.47 21.64 25.10
CA GLU A 436 -18.53 20.97 25.85
C GLU A 436 -18.98 19.65 25.20
N GLU A 437 -18.95 19.53 23.88
CA GLU A 437 -19.15 18.27 23.14
C GLU A 437 -18.05 17.25 23.52
N LEU A 438 -16.78 17.66 23.43
CA LEU A 438 -15.62 16.80 23.70
C LEU A 438 -15.49 16.42 25.18
N GLU A 439 -15.88 17.28 26.13
CA GLU A 439 -15.94 16.89 27.55
C GLU A 439 -17.06 15.89 27.82
N ARG A 440 -18.21 15.98 27.13
CA ARG A 440 -19.27 14.95 27.19
C ARG A 440 -18.81 13.61 26.58
N GLU A 441 -18.09 13.63 25.46
CA GLU A 441 -17.47 12.42 24.89
C GLU A 441 -16.43 11.81 25.83
N ALA A 442 -15.57 12.63 26.44
CA ALA A 442 -14.54 12.15 27.36
C ALA A 442 -15.15 11.56 28.64
N ALA A 443 -16.21 12.18 29.18
CA ALA A 443 -16.92 11.67 30.36
C ALA A 443 -17.64 10.35 30.09
N THR A 444 -18.26 10.17 28.91
CA THR A 444 -18.92 8.91 28.54
C THR A 444 -17.93 7.81 28.21
N ALA A 445 -16.80 8.11 27.55
CA ALA A 445 -15.74 7.14 27.28
C ALA A 445 -14.93 6.73 28.53
N GLY A 446 -14.91 7.57 29.58
CA GLY A 446 -14.24 7.32 30.85
C GLY A 446 -15.06 6.50 31.86
N ALA A 447 -16.36 6.29 31.61
CA ALA A 447 -17.18 5.39 32.42
C ALA A 447 -16.77 3.93 32.12
N PRO A 448 -16.28 3.15 33.10
CA PRO A 448 -15.93 1.76 32.86
C PRO A 448 -17.19 0.99 32.43
N ALA A 449 -17.07 0.15 31.39
CA ALA A 449 -18.19 -0.59 30.80
C ALA A 449 -18.81 -1.68 31.70
N ALA A 450 -18.56 -1.63 33.02
CA ALA A 450 -18.91 -2.59 34.05
C ALA A 450 -20.42 -2.64 34.41
N SER A 451 -21.30 -2.03 33.61
CA SER A 451 -22.75 -1.96 33.88
C SER A 451 -23.63 -2.30 32.68
N GLN A 452 -23.07 -2.79 31.57
CA GLN A 452 -23.85 -3.25 30.41
C GLN A 452 -23.90 -4.78 30.22
N GLU A 453 -23.17 -5.57 31.03
CA GLU A 453 -23.30 -7.04 31.02
C GLU A 453 -24.47 -7.57 31.87
N GLU A 454 -24.80 -6.94 33.01
CA GLU A 454 -25.91 -7.41 33.86
C GLU A 454 -27.32 -7.18 33.27
N LEU A 455 -27.46 -6.29 32.29
CA LEU A 455 -28.76 -5.98 31.64
C LEU A 455 -29.01 -6.73 30.32
N ARG A 456 -28.13 -7.66 29.93
CA ARG A 456 -28.33 -8.53 28.74
C ARG A 456 -28.76 -9.97 29.04
N VAL A 457 -28.94 -10.32 30.31
CA VAL A 457 -29.36 -11.68 30.73
C VAL A 457 -30.90 -11.82 30.81
N ALA A 458 -31.66 -10.72 30.80
CA ALA A 458 -33.10 -10.72 31.06
C ALA A 458 -33.92 -9.83 30.12
N GLU A 459 -33.90 -10.09 28.80
CA GLU A 459 -35.10 -10.04 27.94
C GLU A 459 -34.77 -10.63 26.55
N ALA A 460 -34.96 -11.94 26.39
CA ALA A 460 -34.95 -12.57 25.08
C ALA A 460 -36.38 -12.54 24.50
N PRO A 461 -36.70 -11.68 23.51
CA PRO A 461 -38.00 -11.72 22.87
C PRO A 461 -38.15 -13.05 22.12
N ALA A 462 -39.26 -13.76 22.37
CA ALA A 462 -39.57 -15.00 21.69
C ALA A 462 -39.81 -14.74 20.20
N ALA A 463 -38.75 -14.86 19.39
CA ALA A 463 -38.80 -14.68 17.95
C ALA A 463 -39.73 -15.73 17.32
N GLN A 464 -40.93 -15.28 16.94
CA GLN A 464 -41.83 -16.04 16.10
C GLN A 464 -41.09 -16.40 14.80
N ARG A 465 -40.93 -17.70 14.54
CA ARG A 465 -40.44 -18.21 13.26
C ARG A 465 -41.49 -17.95 12.18
N ALA A 466 -41.48 -16.75 11.61
CA ALA A 466 -42.13 -16.52 10.32
C ALA A 466 -41.44 -17.41 9.27
N ALA A 467 -42.21 -18.26 8.61
CA ALA A 467 -41.70 -19.12 7.55
C ALA A 467 -41.24 -18.25 6.35
N PRO A 468 -40.13 -18.62 5.67
CA PRO A 468 -39.73 -17.92 4.46
C PRO A 468 -40.81 -18.07 3.37
N PRO A 469 -41.05 -17.05 2.54
CA PRO A 469 -41.98 -17.16 1.41
C PRO A 469 -41.49 -18.23 0.41
N PRO A 470 -42.42 -18.95 -0.26
CA PRO A 470 -42.04 -19.97 -1.22
C PRO A 470 -41.30 -19.36 -2.42
N LEU A 471 -40.20 -20.01 -2.81
CA LEU A 471 -39.47 -19.67 -4.03
C LEU A 471 -40.36 -19.85 -5.27
N PRO A 472 -40.25 -18.98 -6.29
CA PRO A 472 -41.00 -19.12 -7.52
C PRO A 472 -40.60 -20.40 -8.27
N ASP A 473 -41.61 -21.09 -8.79
CA ASP A 473 -41.51 -22.42 -9.39
C ASP A 473 -40.57 -22.45 -10.60
N VAL A 474 -39.47 -23.21 -10.49
CA VAL A 474 -38.47 -23.34 -11.56
C VAL A 474 -39.06 -24.21 -12.67
N ARG A 475 -39.62 -23.55 -13.69
CA ARG A 475 -40.17 -24.20 -14.88
C ARG A 475 -39.21 -25.24 -15.44
N LYS A 476 -39.66 -26.50 -15.47
CA LYS A 476 -38.98 -27.63 -16.10
C LYS A 476 -38.53 -27.26 -17.51
N ARG A 477 -37.22 -27.38 -17.76
CA ARG A 477 -36.65 -27.37 -19.10
C ARG A 477 -37.00 -28.74 -19.74
N PRO A 478 -37.61 -28.80 -20.94
CA PRO A 478 -37.89 -30.08 -21.57
C PRO A 478 -36.57 -30.79 -21.91
N GLU A 479 -36.53 -32.10 -21.64
CA GLU A 479 -35.45 -32.97 -22.08
C GLU A 479 -35.49 -33.09 -23.61
N ALA A 480 -34.33 -33.06 -24.25
CA ALA A 480 -34.22 -33.30 -25.69
C ALA A 480 -34.29 -34.82 -25.95
N GLU A 481 -35.12 -35.22 -26.90
CA GLU A 481 -35.18 -36.61 -27.36
C GLU A 481 -33.86 -37.02 -28.04
N PRO A 482 -33.36 -38.25 -27.83
CA PRO A 482 -32.25 -38.79 -28.60
C PRO A 482 -32.72 -39.22 -29.99
N GLY A 483 -32.06 -38.70 -31.02
CA GLY A 483 -32.15 -39.14 -32.42
C GLY A 483 -30.77 -39.50 -32.97
#